data_AF-A0A323U019-F1
#
_entry.id   AF-A0A323U019-F1
#
_cell.length_a   1.000
_cell.length_b   1.000
_cell.length_c   1.000
_cell.angle_alpha   90.00
_cell.angle_beta   90.00
_cell.angle_gamma   90.00
#
_symmetry.space_group_name_H-M   'P 1'
#
loop_
_entity.id
_entity.type
_entity.pdbx_description
1 polymer ?
#
loop_
_entity_poly.entity_id
_entity_poly.type
_entity_poly.pdbx_seq_one_letter_code
_entity_poly.pdbx_strand_id
1 'polypeptide(L)'
;MEIEINGKIIKDTDFNGNTELLLEEITYQFLNDESLVMMERLRFVFDLLVNYTKAITNNIFTPPYNFDDVKTDRDKLELVIEQYKLTKYMVSGGAIAKKDYVKYLKELEEYEVFSKDKAIMCLMDYKIARFSNEIFEEMGIKIIDRLDNGAIIVQDMKEYKN
;
A
#
# COMPACT_ATOMS: atom_id res chain seq x y z
N MET A 1 -19.55 -7.00 13.38
CA MET A 1 -18.15 -7.31 13.77
C MET A 1 -17.57 -6.07 14.41
N GLU A 2 -16.87 -6.21 15.53
CA GLU A 2 -16.21 -5.10 16.22
C GLU A 2 -14.75 -5.47 16.45
N ILE A 3 -13.82 -4.58 16.09
CA ILE A 3 -12.38 -4.77 16.25
C ILE A 3 -11.79 -3.47 16.78
N GLU A 4 -10.90 -3.56 17.77
CA GLU A 4 -10.10 -2.43 18.23
C GLU A 4 -8.69 -2.50 17.63
N ILE A 5 -8.25 -1.43 16.96
CA ILE A 5 -6.92 -1.30 16.36
C ILE A 5 -6.42 0.10 16.67
N ASN A 6 -5.19 0.23 17.17
CA ASN A 6 -4.58 1.53 17.48
C ASN A 6 -5.47 2.42 18.38
N GLY A 7 -6.13 1.82 19.39
CA GLY A 7 -7.06 2.50 20.29
C GLY A 7 -8.37 2.97 19.64
N LYS A 8 -8.61 2.62 18.36
CA LYS A 8 -9.83 2.92 17.63
C LYS A 8 -10.71 1.68 17.52
N ILE A 9 -11.95 1.79 17.97
CA ILE A 9 -12.98 0.77 17.75
C ILE A 9 -13.56 0.96 16.35
N ILE A 10 -13.53 -0.09 15.54
CA ILE A 10 -14.07 -0.13 14.18
C ILE A 10 -15.23 -1.13 14.17
N LYS A 11 -16.42 -0.68 13.78
CA LYS A 11 -17.58 -1.55 13.59
C LYS A 11 -17.88 -1.70 12.11
N ASP A 12 -18.23 -2.91 11.68
CA ASP A 12 -18.67 -3.14 10.30
C ASP A 12 -19.89 -2.28 9.91
N THR A 13 -20.77 -1.98 10.87
CA THR A 13 -21.91 -1.08 10.69
C THR A 13 -21.51 0.34 10.33
N ASP A 14 -20.31 0.79 10.70
CA ASP A 14 -19.86 2.17 10.46
C ASP A 14 -19.67 2.47 8.96
N PHE A 15 -19.55 1.42 8.14
CA PHE A 15 -19.29 1.51 6.70
C PHE A 15 -20.50 1.20 5.84
N ASN A 16 -21.69 0.98 6.42
CA ASN A 16 -22.92 0.67 5.67
C ASN A 16 -22.77 -0.48 4.65
N GLY A 17 -21.96 -1.49 4.98
CA GLY A 17 -21.65 -2.60 4.06
C GLY A 17 -20.62 -2.28 2.97
N ASN A 18 -20.01 -1.09 2.97
CA ASN A 18 -18.90 -0.75 2.10
C ASN A 18 -17.61 -1.43 2.58
N THR A 19 -17.36 -2.61 2.03
CA THR A 19 -16.20 -3.45 2.37
C THR A 19 -14.88 -2.85 1.92
N GLU A 20 -14.85 -2.00 0.88
CA GLU A 20 -13.63 -1.31 0.43
C GLU A 20 -13.17 -0.27 1.46
N LEU A 21 -14.09 0.55 1.95
CA LEU A 21 -13.78 1.54 2.99
C LEU A 21 -13.42 0.89 4.32
N LEU A 22 -14.07 -0.24 4.66
CA LEU A 22 -13.70 -1.01 5.84
C LEU A 22 -12.27 -1.56 5.73
N LEU A 23 -11.90 -2.13 4.57
CA LEU A 23 -10.54 -2.62 4.32
C LEU A 23 -9.51 -1.49 4.41
N GLU A 24 -9.82 -0.34 3.81
CA GLU A 24 -8.99 0.86 3.87
C GLU A 24 -8.76 1.31 5.32
N GLU A 25 -9.81 1.44 6.12
CA GLU A 25 -9.70 1.89 7.50
C GLU A 25 -8.89 0.92 8.35
N ILE A 26 -9.16 -0.39 8.27
CA ILE A 26 -8.42 -1.41 9.01
C ILE A 26 -6.93 -1.37 8.63
N THR A 27 -6.62 -1.31 7.34
CA THR A 27 -5.24 -1.25 6.85
C THR A 27 -4.54 0.00 7.36
N TYR A 28 -5.20 1.16 7.24
CA TYR A 28 -4.69 2.43 7.71
C TYR A 28 -4.39 2.41 9.22
N GLN A 29 -5.27 1.85 10.04
CA GLN A 29 -5.03 1.78 11.48
C GLN A 29 -3.84 0.90 11.85
N PHE A 30 -3.63 -0.25 11.18
CA PHE A 30 -2.45 -1.08 11.41
C PHE A 30 -1.14 -0.40 10.97
N LEU A 31 -1.16 0.33 9.85
CA LEU A 31 0.02 1.08 9.39
C LEU A 31 0.40 2.23 10.35
N ASN A 32 -0.57 2.76 11.09
CA ASN A 32 -0.38 3.85 12.05
C ASN A 32 -0.29 3.38 13.51
N ASP A 33 -0.17 2.08 13.76
CA ASP A 33 0.05 1.56 15.11
C ASP A 33 1.47 1.89 15.58
N GLU A 34 1.61 2.98 16.34
CA GLU A 34 2.89 3.47 16.83
C GLU A 34 3.60 2.52 17.80
N SER A 35 2.92 1.50 18.31
CA SER A 35 3.52 0.50 19.20
C SER A 35 4.48 -0.46 18.48
N LEU A 36 4.39 -0.57 17.14
CA LEU A 36 5.21 -1.45 16.31
C LEU A 36 6.16 -0.64 15.41
N VAL A 37 7.27 -1.23 14.97
CA VAL A 37 8.09 -0.60 13.92
C VAL A 37 7.48 -0.82 12.53
N MET A 38 7.75 0.06 11.57
CA MET A 38 7.08 0.03 10.25
C MET A 38 7.19 -1.33 9.53
N MET A 39 8.33 -2.02 9.60
CA MET A 39 8.48 -3.34 8.95
C MET A 39 7.59 -4.41 9.57
N GLU A 40 7.34 -4.35 10.88
CA GLU A 40 6.41 -5.25 11.56
C GLU A 40 4.96 -4.93 11.17
N ARG A 41 4.62 -3.63 11.06
CA ARG A 41 3.31 -3.19 10.56
C ARG A 41 3.05 -3.67 9.14
N LEU A 42 4.05 -3.54 8.25
CA LEU A 42 3.97 -4.02 6.87
C LEU A 42 3.78 -5.54 6.81
N ARG A 43 4.52 -6.31 7.61
CA ARG A 43 4.35 -7.77 7.68
C ARG A 43 2.95 -8.16 8.11
N PHE A 44 2.44 -7.53 9.18
CA PHE A 44 1.10 -7.78 9.68
C PHE A 44 0.03 -7.45 8.63
N VAL A 45 0.14 -6.27 7.99
CA VAL A 45 -0.78 -5.84 6.93
C VAL A 45 -0.72 -6.81 5.75
N PHE A 46 0.47 -7.26 5.34
CA PHE A 46 0.60 -8.23 4.26
C PHE A 46 -0.14 -9.53 4.59
N ASP A 47 0.08 -10.10 5.78
CA ASP A 47 -0.58 -11.33 6.23
C ASP A 47 -2.11 -11.17 6.27
N LEU A 48 -2.60 -10.03 6.78
CA LEU A 48 -4.02 -9.69 6.80
C LEU A 48 -4.60 -9.70 5.37
N LEU A 49 -3.95 -9.01 4.43
CA LEU A 49 -4.40 -8.87 3.04
C LEU A 49 -4.38 -10.21 2.29
N VAL A 50 -3.34 -11.02 2.50
CA VAL A 50 -3.24 -12.37 1.93
C VAL A 50 -4.38 -13.25 2.46
N ASN A 51 -4.66 -13.22 3.76
CA ASN A 51 -5.74 -13.99 4.37
C ASN A 51 -7.11 -13.56 3.86
N TYR A 52 -7.34 -12.24 3.70
CA TYR A 52 -8.55 -11.72 3.08
C TYR A 52 -8.71 -12.19 1.63
N THR A 53 -7.65 -12.10 0.83
CA THR A 53 -7.68 -12.55 -0.57
C THR A 53 -7.93 -14.05 -0.69
N LYS A 54 -7.33 -14.86 0.19
CA LYS A 54 -7.63 -16.30 0.30
C LYS A 54 -9.09 -16.55 0.64
N ALA A 55 -9.64 -15.83 1.62
CA ALA A 55 -11.05 -15.99 2.00
C ALA A 55 -11.99 -15.68 0.81
N ILE A 56 -11.77 -14.59 0.09
CA ILE A 56 -12.57 -14.19 -1.08
C ILE A 56 -12.48 -15.24 -2.21
N THR A 57 -11.31 -15.86 -2.38
CA THR A 57 -11.06 -16.85 -3.44
C THR A 57 -11.30 -18.29 -3.01
N ASN A 58 -11.97 -18.52 -1.88
CA ASN A 58 -12.19 -19.87 -1.31
C ASN A 58 -10.89 -20.68 -1.16
N ASN A 59 -9.83 -20.03 -0.69
CA ASN A 59 -8.48 -20.57 -0.47
C ASN A 59 -7.75 -21.07 -1.73
N ILE A 60 -8.18 -20.65 -2.92
CA ILE A 60 -7.48 -20.97 -4.18
C ILE A 60 -6.26 -20.05 -4.38
N PHE A 61 -6.31 -18.81 -3.87
CA PHE A 61 -5.21 -17.86 -4.01
C PHE A 61 -3.94 -18.32 -3.30
N THR A 62 -2.84 -18.34 -4.05
CA THR A 62 -1.49 -18.49 -3.53
C THR A 62 -0.74 -17.18 -3.79
N PRO A 63 -0.24 -16.49 -2.76
CA PRO A 63 0.53 -15.27 -2.97
C PRO A 63 1.79 -15.60 -3.79
N PRO A 64 2.14 -14.79 -4.79
CA PRO A 64 3.29 -15.06 -5.66
C PRO A 64 4.63 -14.95 -4.92
N TYR A 65 4.66 -14.18 -3.84
CA TYR A 65 5.83 -13.96 -3.01
C TYR A 65 5.49 -14.09 -1.53
N ASN A 66 6.46 -14.56 -0.75
CA ASN A 66 6.41 -14.54 0.71
C ASN A 66 7.17 -13.29 1.21
N PHE A 67 6.59 -12.59 2.19
CA PHE A 67 7.18 -11.37 2.75
C PHE A 67 8.58 -11.61 3.33
N ASP A 68 8.78 -12.76 3.98
CA ASP A 68 10.05 -13.09 4.64
C ASP A 68 11.17 -13.46 3.63
N ASP A 69 10.80 -13.84 2.39
CA ASP A 69 11.76 -14.17 1.32
C ASP A 69 12.25 -12.91 0.56
N VAL A 70 11.57 -11.77 0.74
CA VAL A 70 11.93 -10.50 0.12
C VAL A 70 13.11 -9.86 0.85
N LYS A 71 14.13 -9.46 0.10
CA LYS A 71 15.45 -9.09 0.65
C LYS A 71 15.51 -7.66 1.19
N THR A 72 14.91 -6.71 0.50
CA THR A 72 15.04 -5.29 0.84
C THR A 72 13.77 -4.75 1.47
N ASP A 73 13.91 -3.77 2.36
CA ASP A 73 12.77 -3.08 2.98
C ASP A 73 11.89 -2.38 1.93
N ARG A 74 12.51 -1.89 0.84
CA ARG A 74 11.79 -1.31 -0.30
C ARG A 74 10.94 -2.36 -1.00
N ASP A 75 11.51 -3.49 -1.37
CA ASP A 75 10.77 -4.56 -2.06
C ASP A 75 9.63 -5.10 -1.18
N LYS A 76 9.84 -5.17 0.15
CA LYS A 76 8.78 -5.53 1.11
C LYS A 76 7.63 -4.53 1.07
N LEU A 77 7.93 -3.24 1.07
CA LEU A 77 6.93 -2.19 0.94
C LEU A 77 6.16 -2.29 -0.38
N GLU A 78 6.86 -2.47 -1.51
CA GLU A 78 6.23 -2.65 -2.82
C GLU A 78 5.32 -3.88 -2.83
N LEU A 79 5.76 -4.99 -2.23
CA LEU A 79 4.94 -6.20 -2.10
C LEU A 79 3.64 -5.93 -1.33
N VAL A 80 3.70 -5.16 -0.23
CA VAL A 80 2.49 -4.79 0.52
C VAL A 80 1.58 -3.89 -0.30
N ILE A 81 2.13 -2.90 -1.01
CA ILE A 81 1.36 -2.01 -1.90
C ILE A 81 0.62 -2.82 -2.97
N GLU A 82 1.32 -3.72 -3.67
CA GLU A 82 0.71 -4.53 -4.73
C GLU A 82 -0.35 -5.49 -4.18
N GLN A 83 -0.08 -6.12 -3.04
CA GLN A 83 -1.06 -6.99 -2.37
C GLN A 83 -2.28 -6.19 -1.90
N TYR A 84 -2.11 -4.95 -1.44
CA TYR A 84 -3.22 -4.07 -1.06
C TYR A 84 -4.12 -3.74 -2.25
N LYS A 85 -3.53 -3.29 -3.38
CA LYS A 85 -4.26 -2.99 -4.62
C LYS A 85 -5.08 -4.18 -5.10
N LEU A 86 -4.47 -5.38 -5.11
CA LEU A 86 -5.16 -6.62 -5.47
C LEU A 86 -6.32 -6.92 -4.51
N THR A 87 -6.08 -6.85 -3.21
CA THR A 87 -7.11 -7.19 -2.21
C THR A 87 -8.29 -6.22 -2.30
N LYS A 88 -8.03 -4.90 -2.44
CA LYS A 88 -9.07 -3.88 -2.60
C LYS A 88 -9.87 -4.09 -3.89
N TYR A 89 -9.20 -4.40 -4.99
CA TYR A 89 -9.87 -4.80 -6.23
C TYR A 89 -10.82 -5.99 -6.03
N MET A 90 -10.36 -7.05 -5.35
CA MET A 90 -11.17 -8.25 -5.09
C MET A 90 -12.38 -7.92 -4.19
N VAL A 91 -12.17 -7.11 -3.15
CA VAL A 91 -13.22 -6.68 -2.22
C VAL A 91 -14.26 -5.77 -2.87
N SER A 92 -13.88 -4.96 -3.87
CA SER A 92 -14.79 -4.13 -4.69
C SER A 92 -15.73 -4.94 -5.60
N GLY A 93 -15.70 -6.27 -5.49
CA GLY A 93 -16.37 -7.19 -6.38
C GLY A 93 -15.73 -7.25 -7.77
N GLY A 94 -14.50 -6.73 -7.96
CA GLY A 94 -13.87 -6.61 -9.27
C GLY A 94 -13.81 -7.93 -10.05
N ALA A 95 -13.37 -9.01 -9.39
CA ALA A 95 -13.32 -10.34 -10.00
C ALA A 95 -14.71 -10.90 -10.36
N ILE A 96 -15.71 -10.68 -9.52
CA ILE A 96 -17.09 -11.17 -9.74
C ILE A 96 -17.77 -10.35 -10.84
N ALA A 97 -17.57 -9.04 -10.85
CA ALA A 97 -18.07 -8.10 -11.84
C ALA A 97 -17.28 -8.12 -13.15
N LYS A 98 -16.24 -8.97 -13.26
CA LYS A 98 -15.31 -9.03 -14.40
C LYS A 98 -14.79 -7.65 -14.80
N LYS A 99 -14.55 -6.78 -13.80
CA LYS A 99 -13.88 -5.50 -14.03
C LYS A 99 -12.51 -5.82 -14.63
N ASP A 100 -12.04 -4.95 -15.51
CA ASP A 100 -10.68 -5.09 -16.03
C ASP A 100 -9.71 -4.63 -14.92
N TYR A 101 -8.89 -5.55 -14.42
CA TYR A 101 -7.91 -5.23 -13.38
C TYR A 101 -6.90 -4.18 -13.85
N VAL A 102 -6.48 -4.20 -15.11
CA VAL A 102 -5.58 -3.20 -15.69
C VAL A 102 -6.25 -1.83 -15.72
N LYS A 103 -7.55 -1.80 -16.05
CA LYS A 103 -8.32 -0.55 -15.99
C LYS A 103 -8.46 -0.04 -14.57
N TYR A 104 -8.77 -0.92 -13.62
CA TYR A 104 -8.84 -0.57 -12.19
C TYR A 104 -7.53 0.03 -11.69
N LEU A 105 -6.39 -0.59 -12.03
CA LEU A 105 -5.08 -0.06 -11.64
C LEU A 105 -4.83 1.33 -12.19
N LYS A 106 -5.19 1.57 -13.47
CA LYS A 106 -5.09 2.91 -14.07
C LYS A 106 -5.94 3.94 -13.35
N GLU A 107 -7.19 3.59 -13.02
CA GLU A 107 -8.09 4.46 -12.26
C GLU A 107 -7.55 4.73 -10.85
N LEU A 108 -6.93 3.73 -10.21
CA LEU A 108 -6.32 3.87 -8.89
C LEU A 108 -5.03 4.71 -8.91
N GLU A 109 -4.31 4.72 -10.03
CA GLU A 109 -3.13 5.57 -10.26
C GLU A 109 -3.51 7.03 -10.60
N GLU A 110 -4.77 7.31 -10.93
CA GLU A 110 -5.23 8.69 -11.06
C GLU A 110 -5.13 9.40 -9.71
N TYR A 111 -4.34 10.48 -9.65
CA TYR A 111 -3.99 11.19 -8.42
C TYR A 111 -5.21 11.52 -7.53
N GLU A 112 -6.36 11.85 -8.12
CA GLU A 112 -7.56 12.18 -7.36
C GLU A 112 -8.16 10.97 -6.62
N VAL A 113 -8.13 9.79 -7.23
CA VAL A 113 -8.61 8.54 -6.61
C VAL A 113 -7.57 8.07 -5.59
N PHE A 114 -6.31 8.06 -6.00
CA PHE A 114 -5.16 7.70 -5.19
C PHE A 114 -5.07 8.48 -3.87
N SER A 115 -5.18 9.82 -3.95
CA SER A 115 -5.01 10.71 -2.80
C SER A 115 -6.13 10.62 -1.76
N LYS A 116 -7.28 10.05 -2.13
CA LYS A 116 -8.40 9.85 -1.21
C LYS A 116 -8.26 8.56 -0.39
N ASP A 117 -7.41 7.63 -0.82
CA ASP A 117 -7.15 6.36 -0.13
C ASP A 117 -6.08 6.56 0.95
N LYS A 118 -6.50 6.52 2.22
CA LYS A 118 -5.60 6.80 3.34
C LYS A 118 -4.53 5.73 3.53
N ALA A 119 -4.84 4.47 3.22
CA ALA A 119 -3.90 3.38 3.37
C ALA A 119 -2.80 3.47 2.32
N ILE A 120 -3.17 3.73 1.06
CA ILE A 120 -2.19 3.97 -0.02
C ILE A 120 -1.34 5.19 0.28
N MET A 121 -1.95 6.30 0.70
CA MET A 121 -1.21 7.51 1.05
C MET A 121 -0.18 7.25 2.15
N CYS A 122 -0.54 6.50 3.20
CA CYS A 122 0.38 6.14 4.27
C CYS A 122 1.59 5.31 3.75
N LEU A 123 1.35 4.32 2.89
CA LEU A 123 2.42 3.51 2.29
C LEU A 123 3.34 4.35 1.40
N MET A 124 2.77 5.30 0.68
CA MET A 124 3.47 6.14 -0.29
C MET A 124 4.27 7.26 0.37
N ASP A 125 3.73 7.87 1.42
CA ASP A 125 4.45 8.82 2.27
C ASP A 125 5.69 8.15 2.88
N TYR A 126 5.53 6.91 3.39
CA TYR A 126 6.66 6.13 3.88
C TYR A 126 7.68 5.81 2.78
N LYS A 127 7.19 5.40 1.60
CA LYS A 127 8.04 5.11 0.43
C LYS A 127 8.92 6.31 0.06
N ILE A 128 8.32 7.49 -0.05
CA ILE A 128 9.02 8.72 -0.40
C ILE A 128 9.98 9.12 0.72
N ALA A 129 9.53 9.11 1.98
CA ALA A 129 10.36 9.49 3.12
C ALA A 129 11.60 8.61 3.27
N ARG A 130 11.49 7.31 3.00
CA ARG A 130 12.56 6.34 3.24
C ARG A 130 13.43 6.08 2.02
N PHE A 131 12.83 5.99 0.83
CA PHE A 131 13.49 5.48 -0.38
C PHE A 131 13.58 6.50 -1.51
N SER A 132 13.19 7.77 -1.29
CA SER A 132 13.26 8.79 -2.35
C SER A 132 14.64 8.90 -2.99
N ASN A 133 15.73 8.87 -2.21
CA ASN A 133 17.08 8.93 -2.78
C ASN A 133 17.33 7.80 -3.80
N GLU A 134 16.99 6.56 -3.45
CA GLU A 134 17.14 5.40 -4.35
C GLU A 134 16.26 5.54 -5.60
N ILE A 135 15.02 5.99 -5.44
CA ILE A 135 14.08 6.20 -6.55
C ILE A 135 14.62 7.26 -7.50
N PHE A 136 15.08 8.40 -6.98
CA PHE A 136 15.65 9.45 -7.83
C PHE A 136 16.93 8.97 -8.51
N GLU A 137 17.81 8.24 -7.81
CA GLU A 137 19.04 7.71 -8.41
C GLU A 137 18.75 6.74 -9.56
N GLU A 138 17.76 5.85 -9.43
CA GLU A 138 17.29 4.98 -10.52
C GLU A 138 16.76 5.78 -11.73
N MET A 139 16.10 6.89 -11.45
CA MET A 139 15.65 7.85 -12.48
C MET A 139 16.81 8.69 -13.06
N GLY A 140 18.07 8.42 -12.70
CA GLY A 140 19.22 9.20 -13.14
C GLY A 140 19.28 10.59 -12.52
N ILE A 141 18.62 10.80 -11.37
CA ILE A 141 18.52 12.08 -10.66
C ILE A 141 19.19 11.95 -9.30
N LYS A 142 20.14 12.83 -8.99
CA LYS A 142 20.75 12.90 -7.66
C LYS A 142 20.15 14.04 -6.86
N ILE A 143 19.64 13.77 -5.66
CA ILE A 143 19.27 14.83 -4.71
C ILE A 143 20.56 15.44 -4.14
N ILE A 144 20.76 16.73 -4.39
CA ILE A 144 21.89 17.50 -3.84
C ILE A 144 21.52 18.12 -2.51
N ASP A 145 20.29 18.63 -2.39
CA ASP A 145 19.85 19.34 -1.19
C ASP A 145 18.33 19.21 -0.98
N ARG A 146 17.89 19.34 0.26
CA ARG A 146 16.48 19.36 0.66
C ARG A 146 16.21 20.65 1.42
N LEU A 147 15.33 21.47 0.88
CA LEU A 147 14.96 22.76 1.44
C LEU A 147 13.91 22.58 2.55
N ASP A 148 13.88 23.51 3.51
CA ASP A 148 12.97 23.48 4.67
C ASP A 148 11.48 23.49 4.29
N ASN A 149 11.15 23.95 3.08
CA ASN A 149 9.78 23.96 2.55
C ASN A 149 9.40 22.65 1.81
N GLY A 150 10.24 21.62 1.88
CA GLY A 150 10.01 20.32 1.23
C GLY A 150 10.43 20.26 -0.25
N ALA A 151 10.90 21.36 -0.84
CA ALA A 151 11.47 21.34 -2.18
C ALA A 151 12.86 20.67 -2.18
N ILE A 152 13.25 20.11 -3.31
CA ILE A 152 14.55 19.43 -3.47
C ILE A 152 15.36 20.09 -4.59
N ILE A 153 16.67 20.25 -4.34
CA ILE A 153 17.64 20.62 -5.39
C ILE A 153 18.18 19.32 -5.95
N VAL A 154 18.06 19.15 -7.26
CA VAL A 154 18.43 17.92 -7.95
C VAL A 154 19.46 18.18 -9.05
N GLN A 155 20.26 17.16 -9.34
CA GLN A 155 21.16 17.10 -10.47
C GLN A 155 20.75 15.95 -11.38
N ASP A 156 20.49 16.27 -12.65
CA ASP A 156 20.33 15.26 -13.71
C ASP A 156 21.70 14.65 -14.02
N MET A 157 21.83 13.36 -13.74
CA MET A 157 23.03 12.56 -13.95
C MET A 157 23.05 11.90 -15.34
N LYS A 158 21.96 11.94 -16.11
CA LYS A 158 21.80 11.34 -17.45
C LYS A 158 22.12 9.83 -17.54
N GLU A 159 22.20 9.14 -16.40
CA GLU A 159 22.42 7.69 -16.30
C GLU A 159 21.12 7.00 -15.90
N TYR A 160 20.15 6.99 -16.81
CA TYR A 160 18.88 6.30 -16.60
C TYR A 160 19.14 4.79 -16.62
N LYS A 161 18.97 4.11 -15.48
CA LYS A 161 18.97 2.65 -15.43
C LYS A 161 17.55 2.17 -15.65
N ASN A 162 17.26 1.77 -16.90
CA ASN A 162 16.09 0.96 -17.23
C ASN A 162 16.36 -0.51 -16.92
#